data_AF-A0A619I1B0-F1
#
_entry.id   AF-A0A619I1B0-F1
#
_cell.length_a   1.000
_cell.length_b   1.000
_cell.length_c   1.000
_cell.angle_alpha   90.00
_cell.angle_beta   90.00
_cell.angle_gamma   90.00
#
_symmetry.space_group_name_H-M   'P 1'
#
loop_
_entity.id
_entity.type
_entity.pdbx_description
1 polymer ?
#
loop_
_entity_poly.entity_id
_entity_poly.type
_entity_poly.pdbx_seq_one_letter_code
_entity_poly.pdbx_strand_id
1 'polypeptide(L)'
;MKQNTPGYRLGLQTRRFMDWFSVQENKLQQRGVPDWLVKIPRYLLIAAVIGLLLIGAFYLALFLTLMVFIAWCFSVFGRKNTSINSPDEPLNGYHSSGPEGPGFYYEDSRIDD
;
A
#
# COMPACT_ATOMS: atom_id res chain seq x y z
N MET A 1 -18.21 29.96 4.61
CA MET A 1 -16.77 29.84 4.30
C MET A 1 -16.43 28.47 3.68
N LYS A 2 -16.98 28.14 2.49
CA LYS A 2 -16.75 26.84 1.79
C LYS A 2 -15.78 26.93 0.60
N GLN A 3 -15.25 28.12 0.33
CA GLN A 3 -14.48 28.45 -0.89
C GLN A 3 -12.99 28.02 -0.84
N ASN A 4 -12.48 27.59 0.33
CA ASN A 4 -11.05 27.27 0.50
C ASN A 4 -10.71 25.77 0.31
N THR A 5 -11.69 24.94 -0.04
CA THR A 5 -11.45 23.52 -0.28
C THR A 5 -10.65 23.32 -1.57
N PRO A 6 -9.53 22.58 -1.57
CA PRO A 6 -8.68 22.40 -2.76
C PRO A 6 -9.47 21.82 -3.95
N GLY A 7 -10.43 20.92 -3.70
CA GLY A 7 -11.32 20.40 -4.73
C GLY A 7 -12.24 21.46 -5.36
N TYR A 8 -12.66 22.47 -4.61
CA TYR A 8 -13.48 23.56 -5.14
C TYR A 8 -12.68 24.48 -6.07
N ARG A 9 -11.42 24.78 -5.72
CA ARG A 9 -10.52 25.59 -6.55
C ARG A 9 -10.16 24.87 -7.85
N LEU A 10 -9.88 23.57 -7.77
CA LEU A 10 -9.64 22.72 -8.93
C LEU A 10 -10.86 22.68 -9.86
N GLY A 11 -12.07 22.49 -9.31
CA GLY A 11 -13.31 22.51 -10.07
C GLY A 11 -13.59 23.85 -10.77
N LEU A 12 -13.24 24.96 -10.11
CA LEU A 12 -13.42 26.29 -10.68
C LEU A 12 -12.41 26.56 -11.81
N GLN A 13 -11.17 26.07 -11.69
CA GLN A 13 -10.18 26.14 -12.76
C GLN A 13 -10.56 25.25 -13.96
N THR A 14 -11.08 24.04 -13.73
CA THR A 14 -11.54 23.17 -14.82
C THR A 14 -12.71 23.79 -15.58
N ARG A 15 -13.66 24.41 -14.89
CA ARG A 15 -14.76 25.16 -15.54
C ARG A 15 -14.25 26.30 -16.39
N ARG A 16 -13.36 27.15 -15.85
CA ARG A 16 -12.75 28.25 -16.62
C ARG A 16 -11.99 27.76 -17.85
N PHE A 17 -11.29 26.63 -17.73
CA PHE A 17 -10.60 26.01 -18.86
C PHE A 17 -11.58 25.51 -19.92
N MET A 18 -12.66 24.82 -19.51
CA MET A 18 -13.72 24.37 -20.43
C MET A 18 -14.44 25.54 -21.12
N ASP A 19 -14.74 26.61 -20.39
CA ASP A 19 -15.37 27.81 -20.96
C ASP A 19 -14.44 28.50 -21.97
N TRP A 20 -13.14 28.56 -21.69
CA TRP A 20 -12.18 29.09 -22.65
C TRP A 20 -12.04 28.19 -23.89
N PHE A 21 -12.07 26.87 -23.69
CA PHE A 21 -11.98 25.89 -24.76
C PHE A 21 -13.20 25.95 -25.68
N SER A 22 -14.41 26.12 -25.12
CA SER A 22 -15.65 26.25 -25.90
C SER A 22 -15.70 27.53 -26.73
N VAL A 23 -15.15 28.63 -26.22
CA VAL A 23 -15.00 29.87 -26.99
C VAL A 23 -14.04 29.68 -28.18
N GLN A 24 -12.96 28.91 -28.02
CA GLN A 24 -12.07 28.59 -29.13
C GLN A 24 -12.71 27.63 -30.15
N GLU A 25 -13.45 26.63 -29.68
CA GLU A 25 -14.21 25.69 -30.51
C GLU A 25 -15.21 26.44 -31.41
N ASN A 26 -15.99 27.36 -30.84
CA ASN A 26 -16.91 28.21 -31.62
C ASN A 26 -16.19 29.09 -32.65
N LYS A 27 -15.01 29.65 -32.32
CA LYS A 27 -14.22 30.44 -33.28
C LYS A 27 -13.64 29.61 -34.42
N LEU A 28 -13.27 28.35 -34.14
CA LEU A 28 -12.76 27.42 -35.14
C LEU A 28 -13.88 26.91 -36.06
N GLN A 29 -15.05 26.61 -35.50
CA GLN A 29 -16.25 26.27 -36.29
C GLN A 29 -16.68 27.43 -37.20
N GLN A 30 -16.65 28.67 -36.70
CA GLN A 30 -16.92 29.87 -37.52
C GLN A 30 -15.91 30.08 -38.66
N ARG A 31 -14.69 29.53 -38.54
CA ARG A 31 -13.68 29.52 -39.61
C ARG A 31 -13.83 28.35 -40.59
N GLY A 32 -14.89 27.55 -40.46
CA GLY A 32 -15.15 26.40 -41.32
C GLY A 32 -14.30 25.17 -41.00
N VAL A 33 -13.67 25.13 -39.81
CA VAL A 33 -12.93 23.93 -39.37
C VAL A 33 -13.93 22.82 -39.07
N PRO A 34 -13.75 21.62 -39.63
CA PRO A 34 -14.70 20.54 -39.47
C PRO A 34 -14.68 19.99 -38.02
N ASP A 35 -15.88 19.74 -37.47
CA ASP A 35 -16.13 19.41 -36.06
C ASP A 35 -15.28 18.29 -35.47
N TRP A 36 -14.91 17.29 -36.28
CA TRP A 36 -14.09 16.17 -35.81
C TRP A 36 -12.71 16.65 -35.34
N LEU A 37 -12.13 17.63 -36.05
CA LEU A 37 -10.77 18.13 -35.81
C LEU A 37 -10.72 18.98 -34.53
N VAL A 38 -11.82 19.68 -34.22
CA VAL A 38 -11.95 20.49 -33.00
C VAL A 38 -12.12 19.62 -31.74
N LYS A 39 -12.64 18.40 -31.89
CA LYS A 39 -12.84 17.45 -30.77
C LYS A 39 -11.60 16.61 -30.42
N ILE A 40 -10.63 16.48 -31.33
CA ILE A 40 -9.39 15.71 -31.12
C ILE A 40 -8.68 16.04 -29.80
N PRO A 41 -8.42 17.32 -29.45
CA PRO A 41 -7.66 17.66 -28.24
C PRO A 41 -8.35 17.17 -26.97
N ARG A 42 -9.70 17.19 -26.95
CA ARG A 42 -10.50 16.72 -25.82
C ARG A 42 -10.38 15.21 -25.66
N TYR A 43 -10.47 14.46 -26.75
CA TYR A 43 -10.29 13.00 -26.70
C TYR A 43 -8.88 12.62 -26.27
N LEU A 44 -7.87 13.35 -26.73
CA LEU A 44 -6.46 13.13 -26.38
C LEU A 44 -6.22 13.35 -24.87
N LEU A 45 -6.83 14.39 -24.30
CA LEU A 45 -6.76 14.67 -22.86
C LEU A 45 -7.46 13.59 -22.03
N ILE A 46 -8.66 13.15 -22.44
CA ILE A 46 -9.39 12.06 -21.77
C ILE A 46 -8.57 10.77 -21.83
N ALA A 47 -8.02 10.43 -23.00
CA ALA A 47 -7.19 9.25 -23.20
C ALA A 47 -5.93 9.30 -22.32
N ALA A 48 -5.27 10.46 -22.22
CA ALA A 48 -4.12 10.64 -21.36
C ALA A 48 -4.47 10.44 -19.87
N VAL A 49 -5.59 10.99 -19.39
CA VAL A 49 -6.05 10.82 -18.01
C VAL A 49 -6.37 9.36 -17.70
N ILE A 50 -7.08 8.67 -18.60
CA ILE A 50 -7.37 7.24 -18.45
C ILE A 50 -6.07 6.42 -18.44
N GLY A 51 -5.15 6.70 -19.36
CA GLY A 51 -3.86 6.03 -19.42
C GLY A 51 -3.05 6.21 -18.14
N LEU A 52 -2.99 7.44 -17.61
CA LEU A 52 -2.27 7.75 -16.38
C LEU A 52 -2.90 7.06 -15.15
N LEU A 53 -4.24 6.98 -15.10
CA LEU A 53 -4.96 6.22 -14.08
C LEU A 53 -4.66 4.73 -14.16
N LEU A 54 -4.67 4.14 -15.35
CA LEU A 54 -4.37 2.71 -15.55
C LEU A 54 -2.94 2.37 -15.16
N ILE A 55 -1.97 3.20 -15.58
CA ILE A 55 -0.56 3.03 -15.20
C ILE A 55 -0.41 3.14 -13.68
N GLY A 56 -1.03 4.15 -13.06
CA GLY A 56 -1.02 4.33 -11.61
C GLY A 56 -1.62 3.13 -10.87
N ALA A 57 -2.78 2.63 -11.32
CA ALA A 57 -3.43 1.46 -10.74
C ALA A 57 -2.56 0.20 -10.88
N PHE A 58 -1.91 0.02 -12.03
CA PHE A 58 -1.00 -1.10 -12.26
C PHE A 58 0.20 -1.06 -11.29
N TYR A 59 0.85 0.09 -11.12
CA TYR A 59 1.94 0.24 -10.17
C TYR A 59 1.50 0.01 -8.73
N LEU A 60 0.32 0.50 -8.36
CA LEU A 60 -0.22 0.31 -7.02
C LEU A 60 -0.53 -1.17 -6.74
N ALA A 61 -1.09 -1.88 -7.72
CA ALA A 61 -1.31 -3.31 -7.63
C ALA A 61 0.01 -4.08 -7.53
N LEU A 62 1.00 -3.75 -8.36
CA LEU A 62 2.32 -4.37 -8.33
C LEU A 62 2.98 -4.16 -6.95
N PHE A 63 2.95 -2.93 -6.44
CA PHE A 63 3.48 -2.61 -5.11
C PHE A 63 2.82 -3.44 -4.00
N LEU A 64 1.49 -3.56 -4.03
CA LEU A 64 0.75 -4.40 -3.07
C LEU A 64 1.15 -5.87 -3.18
N THR A 65 1.24 -6.42 -4.39
CA THR A 65 1.67 -7.82 -4.58
C THR A 65 3.10 -8.05 -4.07
N LEU A 66 3.99 -7.07 -4.27
CA LEU A 66 5.38 -7.14 -3.82
C LEU A 66 5.46 -7.06 -2.29
N MET A 67 4.65 -6.21 -1.65
CA MET A 67 4.52 -6.15 -0.19
C MET A 67 4.02 -7.46 0.40
N VAL A 68 2.98 -8.07 -0.21
CA VAL A 68 2.47 -9.38 0.21
C VAL A 68 3.55 -10.46 0.05
N PHE A 69 4.29 -10.43 -1.06
CA PHE A 69 5.38 -11.36 -1.31
C PHE A 69 6.51 -11.23 -0.28
N ILE A 70 6.92 -9.99 0.04
CA ILE A 70 7.91 -9.73 1.08
C ILE A 70 7.42 -10.22 2.45
N ALA A 71 6.16 -9.93 2.81
CA ALA A 71 5.57 -10.37 4.07
C ALA A 71 5.52 -11.91 4.16
N TRP A 72 5.17 -12.60 3.07
CA TRP A 72 5.26 -14.05 2.99
C TRP A 72 6.70 -14.52 3.22
N CYS A 73 7.66 -13.94 2.50
CA CYS A 73 9.07 -14.30 2.60
C CYS A 73 9.56 -14.19 4.05
N PHE A 74 9.28 -13.07 4.73
CA PHE A 74 9.59 -12.90 6.15
C PHE A 74 8.86 -13.89 7.06
N SER A 75 7.62 -14.28 6.77
CA SER A 75 6.91 -15.30 7.56
C SER A 75 7.57 -16.69 7.45
N VAL A 76 8.01 -17.07 6.25
CA VAL A 76 8.66 -18.37 6.01
C VAL A 76 10.07 -18.41 6.59
N PHE A 77 10.86 -17.36 6.41
CA PHE A 77 12.21 -17.28 6.98
C PHE A 77 12.20 -17.00 8.49
N GLY A 78 11.25 -16.19 8.97
CA GLY A 78 11.05 -15.90 10.40
C GLY A 78 10.66 -17.15 11.20
N ARG A 79 9.88 -18.08 10.61
CA ARG A 79 9.61 -19.40 11.20
C ARG A 79 10.88 -20.25 11.37
N LYS A 80 11.89 -20.07 10.53
CA LYS A 80 13.17 -20.80 10.61
C LYS A 80 14.10 -20.24 11.69
N ASN A 81 13.95 -18.97 12.07
CA ASN A 81 14.72 -18.32 13.14
C ASN A 81 13.97 -18.25 14.49
N THR A 82 12.70 -18.64 14.55
CA THR A 82 11.92 -18.74 15.79
C THR A 82 11.81 -20.15 16.34
N SER A 83 12.50 -21.12 15.74
CA SER A 83 13.07 -22.19 16.57
C SER A 83 14.26 -21.60 17.33
N ILE A 84 13.97 -20.72 18.28
CA ILE A 84 14.75 -20.68 19.50
C ILE A 84 14.48 -22.05 20.11
N ASN A 85 15.24 -23.05 19.64
CA ASN A 85 15.60 -24.17 20.46
C ASN A 85 16.37 -23.51 21.61
N SER A 86 15.64 -23.03 22.62
CA SER A 86 16.17 -23.11 23.95
C SER A 86 16.49 -24.60 24.09
N PRO A 87 17.76 -25.03 24.11
CA PRO A 87 18.03 -26.34 24.66
C PRO A 87 17.37 -26.29 26.04
N ASP A 88 16.47 -27.23 26.31
CA ASP A 88 15.81 -27.35 27.60
C ASP A 88 16.89 -27.15 28.67
N GLU A 89 16.89 -25.98 29.30
CA GLU A 89 17.99 -25.59 30.17
C GLU A 89 17.81 -26.50 31.39
N PRO A 90 18.78 -27.38 31.69
CA PRO A 90 18.61 -28.41 32.70
C PRO A 90 18.20 -27.74 34.01
N LEU A 91 17.18 -28.29 34.67
CA LEU A 91 16.65 -27.76 35.92
C LEU A 91 17.79 -27.80 36.96
N ASN A 92 18.38 -26.63 37.23
CA ASN A 92 19.50 -26.46 38.14
C ASN A 92 19.13 -25.46 39.25
N GLY A 93 19.33 -25.86 40.50
CA GLY A 93 19.01 -25.06 41.68
C GLY A 93 17.63 -25.37 42.29
N TYR A 94 17.21 -24.55 43.25
CA TYR A 94 15.96 -24.76 43.97
C TYR A 94 14.74 -24.39 43.11
N HIS A 95 13.83 -25.35 42.96
CA HIS A 95 12.57 -25.18 42.25
C HIS A 95 11.41 -25.52 43.18
N SER A 96 10.45 -24.60 43.31
CA SER A 96 9.24 -24.81 44.13
C SER A 96 8.19 -25.71 43.45
N SER A 97 8.31 -25.90 42.15
CA SER A 97 7.40 -26.70 41.32
C SER A 97 8.17 -27.66 40.42
N GLY A 98 9.17 -28.34 40.98
CA GLY A 98 9.94 -29.35 40.27
C GLY A 98 9.08 -30.57 39.91
N PRO A 99 9.47 -31.36 38.90
CA PRO A 99 8.74 -32.55 38.46
C PRO A 99 8.54 -33.60 39.56
N GLU A 100 9.45 -33.63 40.54
CA GLU A 100 9.42 -34.52 41.71
C GLU A 100 9.02 -33.79 43.01
N GLY A 101 8.44 -32.58 42.88
CA GLY A 101 8.05 -31.72 43.99
C GLY A 101 9.05 -30.59 44.27
N PRO A 102 8.82 -29.80 45.33
CA PRO A 102 9.73 -28.72 45.72
C PRO A 102 11.07 -29.30 46.22
N GLY A 103 12.18 -28.82 45.66
CA GLY A 103 13.52 -29.34 46.00
C GLY A 103 14.64 -28.68 45.18
N PHE A 104 15.89 -29.03 45.50
CA PHE A 104 17.05 -28.68 44.68
C PHE A 104 17.22 -29.68 43.55
N TYR A 105 17.52 -29.18 42.36
CA TYR A 105 17.73 -29.99 41.16
C TYR A 105 19.13 -29.76 40.58
N TYR A 106 19.71 -30.80 39.97
CA TYR A 106 20.88 -30.70 39.11
C TYR A 106 20.71 -31.66 37.93
N GLU A 107 20.84 -31.15 36.71
CA GLU A 107 20.60 -31.92 35.48
C GLU A 107 19.24 -32.65 35.50
N ASP A 108 18.16 -31.91 35.80
CA ASP A 108 16.77 -32.40 35.86
C ASP A 108 16.47 -33.44 36.94
N SER A 109 17.48 -33.87 37.70
CA SER A 109 17.36 -34.83 38.79
C SER A 109 17.30 -34.10 40.12
N ARG A 110 16.38 -34.50 40.99
CA ARG A 110 16.31 -33.94 42.35
C ARG A 110 17.53 -34.41 43.15
N ILE A 111 18.22 -33.46 43.78
CA ILE A 111 19.25 -33.75 44.76
C ILE A 111 18.57 -33.76 46.13
N ASP A 112 18.50 -34.96 46.72
CA ASP A 112 18.19 -35.11 48.14
C ASP A 112 19.51 -35.06 48.90
N ASP A 113 19.80 -33.92 49.54
CA ASP A 113 20.90 -33.76 50.52
C ASP A 113 20.65 -34.60 51.79
#